data_AF-W7Z730-F1
#
_entry.id   AF-W7Z730-F1
#
_cell.length_a   1.000
_cell.length_b   1.000
_cell.length_c   1.000
_cell.angle_alpha   90.00
_cell.angle_beta   90.00
_cell.angle_gamma   90.00
#
_symmetry.space_group_name_H-M   'P 1'
#
loop_
_entity.id
_entity.type
_entity.pdbx_description
1 polymer ?
#
loop_
_entity_poly.entity_id
_entity_poly.type
_entity_poly.pdbx_seq_one_letter_code
_entity_poly.pdbx_strand_id
1 'polypeptide(L)'
;MDVKRLLATHLSSSEMEKVIRTLNDLGEGTGKFLHNKYPGFRQIGLDIGFDRTWTPWIIEVNTNPDPYIFNQLTDKSMYHKVMKYKRAAK
;
A
#
# COMPACT_ATOMS: atom_id res chain seq x y z
N MET A 1 4.37 4.95 -11.82
CA MET A 1 5.68 4.24 -11.82
C MET A 1 5.48 2.89 -11.16
N ASP A 2 6.02 1.81 -11.73
CA ASP A 2 5.96 0.47 -11.13
C ASP A 2 6.89 0.39 -9.90
N VAL A 3 6.42 -0.17 -8.78
CA VAL A 3 7.21 -0.35 -7.56
C VAL A 3 8.48 -1.16 -7.82
N LYS A 4 8.42 -2.15 -8.72
CA LYS A 4 9.61 -2.95 -9.07
C LYS A 4 10.69 -2.09 -9.71
N ARG A 5 10.30 -1.13 -10.55
CA ARG A 5 11.24 -0.20 -11.19
C ARG A 5 11.92 0.71 -10.16
N LEU A 6 11.20 1.11 -9.11
CA LEU A 6 11.76 1.91 -8.01
C LEU A 6 12.79 1.11 -7.20
N LEU A 7 12.51 -0.17 -6.93
CA LEU A 7 13.36 -1.01 -6.08
C LEU A 7 14.57 -1.62 -6.82
N ALA A 8 14.46 -1.82 -8.13
CA ALA A 8 15.47 -2.52 -8.93
C ALA A 8 16.87 -1.85 -8.94
N THR A 9 16.96 -0.54 -8.68
CA THR A 9 18.25 0.17 -8.58
C THR A 9 18.94 -0.02 -7.23
N HIS A 10 18.29 -0.66 -6.26
CA HIS A 10 18.79 -0.79 -4.90
C HIS A 10 18.81 -2.22 -4.36
N LEU A 11 18.02 -3.12 -4.94
CA LEU A 11 17.80 -4.47 -4.43
C LEU A 11 17.93 -5.52 -5.53
N SER A 12 18.42 -6.70 -5.16
CA SER A 12 18.31 -7.89 -6.02
C SER A 12 16.85 -8.33 -6.16
N SER A 13 16.56 -9.19 -7.15
CA SER A 13 15.20 -9.70 -7.38
C SER A 13 14.60 -10.39 -6.17
N SER A 14 15.38 -11.20 -5.45
CA SER A 14 14.91 -11.93 -4.26
C SER A 14 14.63 -11.01 -3.07
N GLU A 15 15.47 -9.99 -2.86
CA GLU A 15 15.28 -8.98 -1.82
C GLU A 15 14.06 -8.10 -2.12
N MET A 16 13.91 -7.67 -3.37
CA MET A 16 12.75 -6.90 -3.81
C MET A 16 11.44 -7.67 -3.59
N GLU A 17 11.40 -8.95 -3.94
CA GLU A 17 10.24 -9.78 -3.63
C GLU A 17 9.96 -9.88 -2.14
N LYS A 18 11.01 -10.00 -1.31
CA LYS A 18 10.87 -10.02 0.14
C LYS A 18 10.30 -8.70 0.65
N VAL A 19 10.80 -7.56 0.19
CA VAL A 19 10.29 -6.23 0.55
C VAL A 19 8.82 -6.06 0.15
N ILE A 20 8.45 -6.46 -1.07
CA ILE A 20 7.06 -6.39 -1.55
C ILE A 20 6.14 -7.27 -0.70
N ARG A 21 6.57 -8.49 -0.34
CA ARG A 21 5.82 -9.37 0.58
C ARG A 21 5.63 -8.70 1.95
N THR A 22 6.70 -8.17 2.54
CA THR A 22 6.63 -7.47 3.83
C THR A 22 5.67 -6.28 3.78
N LEU A 23 5.68 -5.49 2.70
CA LEU A 23 4.74 -4.36 2.54
C LEU A 23 3.28 -4.82 2.43
N ASN A 24 3.02 -5.93 1.73
CA ASN A 24 1.67 -6.50 1.64
C ASN A 24 1.18 -6.97 3.02
N ASP A 25 2.01 -7.72 3.74
CA ASP A 25 1.68 -8.24 5.07
C ASP A 25 1.45 -7.10 6.07
N LEU A 26 2.30 -6.05 6.03
CA LEU A 26 2.16 -4.85 6.84
C LEU A 26 0.86 -4.10 6.53
N GLY A 27 0.53 -3.94 5.26
CA GLY A 27 -0.70 -3.26 4.81
C GLY A 27 -1.96 -4.00 5.27
N GLU A 28 -2.01 -5.32 5.04
CA GLU A 28 -3.14 -6.16 5.45
C GLU A 28 -3.27 -6.21 6.98
N GLY A 29 -2.15 -6.40 7.69
CA GLY A 29 -2.11 -6.43 9.16
C GLY A 29 -2.60 -5.12 9.77
N THR A 30 -2.15 -3.97 9.24
CA THR A 30 -2.59 -2.64 9.68
C THR A 30 -4.09 -2.45 9.44
N GLY A 31 -4.59 -2.86 8.28
CA GLY A 31 -6.03 -2.84 7.97
C GLY A 31 -6.87 -3.64 8.94
N LYS A 32 -6.47 -4.89 9.21
CA LYS A 32 -7.16 -5.76 10.18
C LYS A 32 -7.14 -5.17 11.59
N PHE A 33 -5.98 -4.68 12.03
CA PHE A 33 -5.84 -4.07 13.36
C PHE A 33 -6.73 -2.84 13.53
N LEU A 34 -6.73 -1.93 12.57
CA LEU A 34 -7.54 -0.72 12.62
C LEU A 34 -9.03 -1.03 12.51
N HIS A 35 -9.42 -2.00 11.67
CA HIS A 35 -10.81 -2.40 11.54
C HIS A 35 -11.38 -2.96 12.86
N ASN A 36 -10.60 -3.78 13.56
CA ASN A 36 -11.01 -4.32 14.87
C ASN A 36 -11.28 -3.23 15.91
N LYS A 37 -10.52 -2.13 15.87
CA LYS A 37 -10.65 -1.02 16.82
C LYS A 37 -11.65 0.06 16.36
N TYR A 38 -11.73 0.28 15.04
CA TYR A 38 -12.49 1.33 14.39
C TYR A 38 -13.22 0.76 13.15
N PRO A 39 -14.32 0.02 13.35
CA PRO A 39 -15.00 -0.68 12.26
C PRO A 39 -15.60 0.24 11.18
N GLY A 40 -15.73 1.55 11.48
CA GLY A 40 -16.16 2.57 10.52
C GLY A 40 -15.12 2.92 9.45
N PHE A 41 -13.83 2.60 9.65
CA PHE A 41 -12.80 2.82 8.63
C PHE A 41 -12.91 1.74 7.54
N ARG A 42 -13.32 2.16 6.34
CA ARG A 42 -13.49 1.28 5.17
C ARG A 42 -12.31 1.34 4.20
N GLN A 43 -11.44 2.32 4.36
CA GLN A 43 -10.26 2.54 3.53
C GLN A 43 -9.12 3.07 4.38
N ILE A 44 -7.90 2.63 4.07
CA ILE A 44 -6.68 3.13 4.68
C ILE A 44 -5.62 3.36 3.60
N GLY A 45 -4.87 4.43 3.72
CA GLY A 45 -3.64 4.71 2.99
C GLY A 45 -2.48 4.71 3.97
N LEU A 46 -1.34 4.15 3.59
CA LEU A 46 -0.15 4.10 4.43
C LEU A 46 0.99 4.78 3.70
N ASP A 47 1.60 5.76 4.36
CA ASP A 47 2.85 6.34 3.91
C ASP A 47 3.99 5.66 4.66
N ILE A 48 4.90 5.04 3.91
CA ILE A 48 5.93 4.15 4.44
C ILE A 48 7.31 4.66 4.03
N GLY A 49 8.20 4.75 5.02
CA GLY A 49 9.64 4.95 4.80
C GLY A 49 10.43 3.67 5.01
N PHE A 50 11.63 3.62 4.45
CA PHE A 50 12.59 2.54 4.72
C PHE A 50 13.82 3.11 5.40
N ASP A 51 14.36 2.37 6.37
CA ASP A 51 15.71 2.64 6.86
C ASP A 51 16.78 1.98 5.98
N ARG A 52 18.05 2.13 6.37
CA ARG A 52 19.20 1.58 5.61
C ARG A 52 19.22 0.06 5.53
N THR A 53 18.45 -0.64 6.36
CA THR A 53 18.32 -2.11 6.36
C THR A 53 17.09 -2.59 5.60
N TRP A 54 16.38 -1.69 4.91
CA TRP A 54 15.11 -1.99 4.22
C TRP A 54 13.99 -2.46 5.15
N THR A 55 14.07 -2.10 6.44
CA THR A 55 12.96 -2.28 7.37
C THR A 55 11.92 -1.18 7.12
N PRO A 56 10.63 -1.52 6.88
CA PRO A 56 9.59 -0.53 6.64
C PRO A 56 9.10 0.12 7.94
N TRP A 57 8.91 1.42 7.91
CA TRP A 57 8.36 2.24 9.00
C TRP A 57 7.09 2.94 8.50
N ILE A 58 5.98 2.79 9.23
CA ILE A 58 4.76 3.56 8.97
C ILE A 58 5.00 4.98 9.45
N ILE A 59 4.96 5.95 8.53
CA ILE A 59 5.09 7.38 8.81
C ILE A 59 3.72 7.99 9.05
N GLU A 60 2.73 7.62 8.24
CA GLU A 60 1.35 8.12 8.34
C GLU A 60 0.33 7.03 8.02
N VAL A 61 -0.82 7.10 8.68
CA VAL A 61 -2.00 6.30 8.39
C VAL A 61 -3.17 7.22 8.05
N ASN A 62 -3.52 7.26 6.78
CA ASN A 62 -4.64 8.03 6.26
C ASN A 62 -5.92 7.19 6.24
N THR A 63 -6.96 7.60 6.97
CA THR A 63 -8.23 6.85 7.07
C THR A 63 -9.26 7.24 6.00
N ASN A 64 -8.94 8.24 5.17
CA ASN A 64 -9.72 8.64 4.01
C ASN A 64 -8.80 9.06 2.84
N PRO A 65 -7.97 8.15 2.30
CA PRO A 65 -7.05 8.47 1.22
C PRO A 65 -7.78 8.83 -0.08
N ASP A 66 -7.14 9.65 -0.91
CA ASP A 66 -7.60 9.92 -2.27
C ASP A 66 -7.24 8.73 -3.20
N PRO A 67 -8.23 7.99 -3.75
CA PRO A 67 -7.94 6.87 -4.66
C PRO A 67 -7.47 7.31 -6.05
N TYR A 68 -7.61 8.59 -6.43
CA TYR A 68 -7.29 9.03 -7.78
C TYR A 68 -5.79 9.04 -8.08
N ILE A 69 -4.94 8.94 -7.06
CA ILE A 69 -3.49 8.74 -7.24
C ILE A 69 -3.18 7.49 -8.08
N PHE A 70 -3.96 6.41 -7.94
CA PHE A 70 -3.78 5.19 -8.74
C PHE A 70 -4.09 5.41 -10.23
N ASN A 71 -4.83 6.47 -10.58
CA ASN A 71 -5.05 6.82 -11.97
C ASN A 71 -3.77 7.35 -12.66
N GLN A 72 -2.69 7.62 -11.93
CA GLN A 72 -1.39 7.96 -12.52
C GLN A 72 -0.58 6.72 -12.97
N LEU A 73 -1.00 5.52 -12.57
CA LEU A 73 -0.34 4.29 -13.00
C LEU A 73 -0.60 4.02 -14.48
N THR A 74 0.41 3.50 -15.19
CA THR A 74 0.25 3.07 -16.59
C THR A 74 -0.72 1.90 -16.69
N ASP A 75 -0.55 0.89 -15.84
CA ASP A 75 -1.55 -0.17 -15.64
C ASP A 75 -2.69 0.34 -14.77
N LYS A 76 -3.91 0.35 -15.34
CA LYS A 76 -5.13 0.82 -14.67
C LYS A 76 -5.83 -0.25 -13.83
N SER A 77 -5.34 -1.49 -13.81
CA SER A 77 -5.95 -2.60 -13.06
C SER A 77 -6.18 -2.25 -11.58
N MET A 78 -5.17 -1.66 -10.94
CA MET A 78 -5.23 -1.23 -9.55
C MET A 78 -6.26 -0.11 -9.33
N TYR A 79 -6.26 0.91 -10.19
CA TYR A 79 -7.25 1.99 -10.12
C TYR A 79 -8.68 1.47 -10.22
N HIS A 80 -8.97 0.60 -11.20
CA HIS A 80 -10.29 -0.01 -11.35
C HIS A 80 -10.69 -0.84 -10.11
N LYS A 81 -9.75 -1.60 -9.54
CA LYS A 81 -9.99 -2.40 -8.33
C LYS A 81 -10.31 -1.51 -7.12
N VAL A 82 -9.53 -0.46 -6.88
CA VAL A 82 -9.75 0.49 -5.76
C VAL A 82 -11.09 1.21 -5.93
N MET A 83 -11.41 1.69 -7.13
CA MET A 83 -12.68 2.35 -7.39
C MET A 83 -13.89 1.41 -7.23
N LYS A 84 -13.75 0.13 -7.59
CA LYS A 84 -14.77 -0.90 -7.33
C LYS A 84 -15.03 -1.04 -5.83
N TYR A 85 -13.99 -1.14 -5.01
CA TYR A 85 -14.14 -1.23 -3.55
C TYR A 85 -14.72 0.06 -2.95
N LYS A 86 -14.26 1.24 -3.38
CA LYS A 86 -14.81 2.53 -2.93
C LYS A 86 -16.31 2.66 -3.21
N ARG A 87 -16.78 2.17 -4.36
CA ARG A 87 -18.23 2.16 -4.70
C ARG A 87 -19.03 1.20 -3.83
N ALA A 88 -18.47 0.03 -3.50
CA ALA A 88 -19.12 -0.96 -2.63
C ALA A 88 -19.08 -0.56 -1.14
N ALA A 89 -18.13 0.28 -0.75
CA ALA A 89 -18.00 0.83 0.59
C ALA A 89 -18.90 2.05 0.84
N LYS A 90 -19.73 2.48 -0.12
CA LYS A 90 -20.79 3.47 0.12
C LYS A 90 -22.00 2.84 0.80
#